data_AF-A0A4U5MZS8-F1
#
_entry.id   AF-A0A4U5MZS8-F1
#
_cell.length_a   1.000
_cell.length_b   1.000
_cell.length_c   1.000
_cell.angle_alpha   90.00
_cell.angle_beta   90.00
_cell.angle_gamma   90.00
#
_symmetry.space_group_name_H-M   'P 1'
#
loop_
_entity.id
_entity.type
_entity.pdbx_description
1 polymer ?
#
loop_
_entity_poly.entity_id
_entity_poly.type
_entity_poly.pdbx_seq_one_letter_code
_entity_poly.pdbx_strand_id
1 'polypeptide(L)'
;MACSHLTMWVSSKASLSDTTALCFLSSLNPFQLPSSPAANNPSRPSSATPIHCGLRELRSRIDSVKNTQKITEAKKLVAAAKLRTEDIDIPSTKVRPVKKVALVVVTGGRGLCGGFNNYILKKAEARIEELKSFGI
;
A
#
# COMPACT_ATOMS: atom_id res chain seq x y z
N MET A 1 -31.41 -3.91 29.30
CA MET A 1 -30.45 -2.80 29.14
C MET A 1 -29.86 -2.91 27.73
N ALA A 2 -30.44 -2.12 26.82
CA ALA A 2 -30.10 -1.81 25.43
C ALA A 2 -29.25 -2.78 24.58
N CYS A 3 -29.94 -3.55 23.71
CA CYS A 3 -29.41 -3.97 22.41
C CYS A 3 -29.64 -2.83 21.40
N SER A 4 -28.58 -2.23 20.85
CA SER A 4 -28.67 -1.24 19.77
C SER A 4 -28.54 -1.91 18.40
N HIS A 5 -29.73 -2.12 17.85
CA HIS A 5 -30.15 -2.23 16.46
C HIS A 5 -29.26 -1.46 15.46
N LEU A 6 -28.73 -2.14 14.43
CA LEU A 6 -28.32 -1.50 13.18
C LEU A 6 -29.10 -2.14 12.02
N THR A 7 -30.21 -1.50 11.67
CA THR A 7 -31.01 -1.75 10.49
C THR A 7 -30.30 -1.15 9.28
N MET A 8 -29.81 -1.98 8.36
CA MET A 8 -29.41 -1.51 7.03
C MET A 8 -30.60 -1.59 6.09
N TRP A 9 -31.01 -0.40 5.66
CA TRP A 9 -32.10 -0.10 4.74
C TRP A 9 -31.77 -0.64 3.34
N VAL A 10 -32.55 -1.62 2.87
CA VAL A 10 -32.64 -1.98 1.44
C VAL A 10 -33.67 -1.06 0.82
N SER A 11 -33.28 -0.26 -0.18
CA SER A 11 -34.23 0.51 -0.99
C SER A 11 -34.13 0.14 -2.46
N SER A 12 -35.31 0.12 -3.05
CA SER A 12 -35.75 -0.55 -4.27
C SER A 12 -35.15 -0.05 -5.59
N LYS A 13 -35.24 -0.96 -6.57
CA LYS A 13 -35.15 -0.79 -8.02
C LYS A 13 -35.57 0.61 -8.52
N ALA A 14 -34.73 1.21 -9.36
CA ALA A 14 -35.16 2.13 -10.41
C ALA A 14 -34.79 1.50 -11.77
N SER A 15 -35.81 1.34 -12.61
CA SER A 15 -35.79 0.80 -13.96
C SER A 15 -35.77 1.95 -14.94
N LEU A 16 -34.84 1.91 -15.92
CA LEU A 16 -34.77 2.72 -17.16
C LEU A 16 -34.76 4.26 -16.95
N SER A 17 -34.08 5.09 -17.71
CA SER A 17 -33.40 5.05 -19.00
C SER A 17 -32.36 6.19 -18.99
N ASP A 18 -31.67 6.38 -20.11
CA ASP A 18 -30.93 7.60 -20.48
C ASP A 18 -29.41 7.56 -20.29
N THR A 19 -28.82 6.89 -21.27
CA THR A 19 -27.53 7.17 -21.90
C THR A 19 -27.36 8.68 -22.15
N THR A 20 -26.10 9.13 -22.19
CA THR A 20 -25.61 10.45 -22.65
C THR A 20 -25.93 11.66 -21.76
N ALA A 21 -25.01 11.98 -20.82
CA ALA A 21 -24.46 13.33 -20.62
C ALA A 21 -23.68 13.41 -19.29
N LEU A 22 -22.38 13.13 -19.30
CA LEU A 22 -21.46 13.62 -18.26
C LEU A 22 -20.19 14.15 -18.94
N CYS A 23 -20.31 15.33 -19.55
CA CYS A 23 -19.17 16.19 -19.81
C CYS A 23 -18.66 16.72 -18.46
N PHE A 24 -17.53 16.16 -18.02
CA PHE A 24 -16.73 16.68 -16.93
C PHE A 24 -16.21 18.08 -17.29
N LEU A 25 -16.69 19.10 -16.57
CA LEU A 25 -15.90 20.31 -16.32
C LEU A 25 -15.05 20.11 -15.06
N SER A 26 -13.96 20.86 -15.02
CA SER A 26 -13.04 21.14 -13.89
C SER A 26 -11.82 20.23 -13.71
N SER A 27 -10.70 20.68 -14.31
CA SER A 27 -9.47 20.82 -13.52
C SER A 27 -8.71 22.05 -13.99
N LEU A 28 -8.77 23.11 -13.17
CA LEU A 28 -7.70 24.10 -13.10
C LEU A 28 -6.39 23.34 -12.81
N ASN A 29 -5.39 23.49 -13.67
CA ASN A 29 -4.03 23.05 -13.35
C ASN A 29 -3.07 24.23 -13.57
N PRO A 30 -2.28 24.63 -12.56
CA PRO A 30 -1.42 25.79 -12.59
C PRO A 30 -0.02 25.37 -13.04
N PHE A 31 0.27 25.34 -14.34
CA PHE A 31 1.65 25.25 -14.80
C PHE A 31 1.75 25.77 -16.24
N GLN A 32 2.09 27.05 -16.36
CA GLN A 32 2.36 27.68 -17.65
C GLN A 32 3.85 27.52 -17.96
N LEU A 33 4.16 26.70 -18.96
CA LEU A 33 5.52 26.58 -19.51
C LEU A 33 5.74 27.63 -20.62
N PRO A 34 6.99 28.09 -20.84
CA PRO A 34 7.28 29.19 -21.75
C PRO A 34 7.02 28.83 -23.22
N SER A 35 6.38 29.73 -23.95
CA SER A 35 6.28 29.69 -25.40
C SER A 35 7.64 29.95 -26.05
N SER A 36 8.11 29.04 -26.90
CA SER A 36 9.18 29.29 -27.86
C SER A 36 8.68 28.99 -29.28
N PRO A 37 9.09 29.79 -30.28
CA PRO A 37 8.44 29.83 -31.59
C PRO A 37 8.83 28.65 -32.48
N ALA A 38 7.94 28.36 -33.42
CA ALA A 38 7.99 27.28 -34.39
C ALA A 38 9.30 27.21 -35.19
N ALA A 39 9.89 26.01 -35.24
CA ALA A 39 10.86 25.63 -36.25
C ALA A 39 10.55 24.20 -36.73
N ASN A 40 10.40 24.09 -38.05
CA ASN A 40 10.03 22.90 -38.82
C ASN A 40 10.80 21.64 -38.38
N ASN A 41 10.08 20.57 -38.04
CA ASN A 41 10.65 19.22 -37.87
C ASN A 41 9.70 18.19 -38.50
N PRO A 42 10.22 17.18 -39.23
CA PRO A 42 9.41 16.29 -40.04
C PRO A 42 8.48 15.44 -39.17
N SER A 43 7.28 15.21 -39.68
CA SER A 43 6.16 14.48 -39.07
C SER A 43 6.57 13.33 -38.13
N ARG A 44 6.49 13.59 -36.82
CA ARG A 44 6.47 12.55 -35.78
C ARG A 44 5.16 11.77 -35.96
N PRO A 45 5.17 10.45 -36.28
CA PRO A 45 3.93 9.71 -36.30
C PRO A 45 3.40 9.71 -34.87
N SER A 46 2.21 10.28 -34.67
CA SER A 46 1.40 10.05 -33.47
C SER A 46 0.89 8.61 -33.51
N SER A 47 1.78 7.63 -33.45
CA SER A 47 1.39 6.24 -33.30
C SER A 47 1.06 6.04 -31.83
N ALA A 48 -0.19 6.34 -31.46
CA ALA A 48 -0.82 5.56 -30.41
C ALA A 48 -0.70 4.10 -30.85
N THR A 49 0.31 3.39 -30.34
CA THR A 49 0.44 1.96 -30.62
C THR A 49 -0.84 1.32 -30.10
N PRO A 50 -1.67 0.70 -30.95
CA PRO A 50 -2.85 0.02 -30.45
C PRO A 50 -2.39 -1.01 -29.43
N ILE A 51 -2.98 -0.99 -28.24
CA ILE A 51 -2.72 -2.01 -27.21
C ILE A 51 -3.21 -3.33 -27.82
N HIS A 52 -2.28 -4.11 -28.36
CA HIS A 52 -2.58 -5.41 -28.93
C HIS A 52 -2.62 -6.45 -27.81
N CYS A 53 -3.69 -6.45 -27.01
CA CYS A 53 -3.97 -7.53 -26.06
C CYS A 53 -4.57 -8.74 -26.80
N GLY A 54 -3.71 -9.49 -27.47
CA GLY A 54 -4.14 -10.72 -28.16
C GLY A 54 -4.54 -11.82 -27.17
N LEU A 55 -5.34 -12.79 -27.62
CA LEU A 55 -5.72 -13.96 -26.80
C LEU A 55 -4.50 -14.71 -26.24
N ARG A 56 -3.36 -14.67 -26.94
CA ARG A 56 -2.08 -15.25 -26.50
C ARG A 56 -1.50 -14.52 -25.27
N GLU A 57 -1.55 -13.20 -25.25
CA GLU A 57 -1.06 -12.40 -24.12
C GLU A 57 -1.94 -12.59 -22.88
N LEU A 58 -3.27 -12.62 -23.07
CA LEU A 58 -4.22 -12.90 -21.98
C LEU A 58 -4.00 -14.29 -21.38
N ARG A 59 -3.81 -15.32 -22.21
CA ARG A 59 -3.47 -16.67 -21.73
C ARG A 59 -2.15 -16.67 -20.96
N SER A 60 -1.12 -16.00 -21.47
CA SER A 60 0.17 -15.86 -20.77
C SER A 60 0.03 -15.17 -19.40
N ARG A 61 -0.82 -14.15 -19.28
CA ARG A 61 -1.09 -13.46 -18.00
C ARG A 61 -1.84 -14.36 -17.02
N ILE A 62 -2.82 -15.14 -17.50
CA ILE A 62 -3.57 -16.09 -16.67
C ILE A 62 -2.62 -17.14 -16.09
N ASP A 63 -1.71 -17.68 -16.91
CA ASP A 63 -0.75 -18.68 -16.44
C ASP A 63 0.24 -18.08 -15.43
N SER A 64 0.68 -16.83 -15.66
CA SER A 64 1.52 -16.10 -14.70
C SER A 64 0.79 -15.85 -13.36
N VAL A 65 -0.47 -15.42 -13.38
CA VAL A 65 -1.24 -15.17 -12.15
C VAL A 65 -1.48 -16.46 -11.38
N LYS A 66 -1.79 -17.57 -12.08
CA LYS A 66 -1.91 -18.90 -11.47
C LYS A 66 -0.61 -19.36 -10.81
N ASN A 67 0.53 -19.10 -11.43
CA ASN A 67 1.83 -19.42 -10.84
C ASN A 67 2.10 -18.58 -9.58
N THR A 68 1.87 -17.27 -9.64
CA THR A 68 2.02 -16.36 -8.49
C THR A 68 1.09 -16.73 -7.33
N GLN A 69 -0.13 -17.20 -7.62
CA GLN A 69 -1.06 -17.69 -6.62
C GLN A 69 -0.46 -18.89 -5.86
N LYS A 70 0.06 -19.90 -6.58
CA LYS A 70 0.70 -21.08 -5.97
C LYS A 70 1.90 -20.70 -5.10
N ILE A 71 2.74 -19.77 -5.56
CA ILE A 71 3.91 -19.28 -4.79
C ILE A 71 3.46 -18.60 -3.49
N THR A 72 2.40 -17.80 -3.56
CA THR A 72 1.88 -17.07 -2.40
C THR A 72 1.26 -18.01 -1.36
N GLU A 73 0.50 -19.01 -1.81
CA GLU A 73 -0.06 -20.06 -0.95
C GLU A 73 1.05 -20.86 -0.25
N ALA A 74 2.07 -21.29 -0.99
CA ALA A 74 3.23 -21.96 -0.40
C ALA A 74 3.95 -21.07 0.63
N LYS A 75 4.17 -19.79 0.32
CA LYS A 75 4.83 -18.85 1.24
C LYS A 75 4.01 -18.63 2.52
N LYS A 76 2.68 -18.65 2.44
CA LYS A 76 1.77 -18.59 3.60
C LYS A 76 1.96 -19.81 4.50
N LEU A 77 2.02 -21.02 3.94
CA LEU A 77 2.24 -22.25 4.71
C LEU A 77 3.62 -22.27 5.37
N VAL A 78 4.67 -21.88 4.64
CA VAL A 78 6.04 -21.79 5.18
C VAL A 78 6.14 -20.73 6.27
N ALA A 79 5.44 -19.60 6.13
CA ALA A 79 5.42 -18.58 7.18
C ALA A 79 4.73 -19.10 8.44
N ALA A 80 3.59 -19.78 8.31
CA ALA A 80 2.88 -20.38 9.44
C ALA A 80 3.75 -21.42 10.17
N ALA A 81 4.45 -22.29 9.44
CA ALA A 81 5.33 -23.30 10.01
C ALA A 81 6.58 -22.72 10.72
N LYS A 82 6.98 -21.49 10.40
CA LYS A 82 8.15 -20.81 10.99
C LYS A 82 7.82 -19.99 12.24
N LEU A 83 6.56 -19.87 12.64
CA LEU A 83 6.18 -19.25 13.91
C LEU A 83 6.53 -20.23 15.05
N ARG A 84 7.74 -20.12 15.58
CA ARG A 84 8.10 -20.71 16.87
C ARG A 84 8.14 -19.59 17.89
N THR A 85 7.23 -19.64 18.85
CA THR A 85 7.23 -18.72 19.99
C THR A 85 8.00 -19.42 21.08
N GLU A 86 9.24 -19.00 21.30
CA GLU A 86 10.01 -19.41 22.47
C GLU A 86 9.92 -18.26 23.47
N ASP A 87 9.40 -18.52 24.66
CA ASP A 87 9.36 -17.53 25.73
C ASP A 87 10.79 -17.34 26.28
N ILE A 88 11.43 -16.23 25.91
CA ILE A 88 12.75 -15.87 26.41
C ILE A 88 12.56 -15.08 27.71
N ASP A 89 12.89 -15.73 28.84
CA ASP A 89 12.94 -15.06 30.14
C ASP A 89 14.27 -14.32 30.29
N ILE A 90 14.23 -13.00 30.51
CA ILE A 90 15.43 -12.13 30.51
C ILE A 90 15.75 -11.68 31.95
N PRO A 91 16.82 -12.18 32.60
CA PRO A 91 17.08 -11.95 34.02
C PRO A 91 17.76 -10.62 34.40
N SER A 92 17.98 -9.69 33.47
CA SER A 92 18.90 -8.57 33.71
C SER A 92 18.31 -7.19 33.43
N THR A 93 17.54 -6.66 34.39
CA THR A 93 17.12 -5.24 34.40
C THR A 93 17.41 -4.62 35.77
N LYS A 94 18.67 -4.25 36.02
CA LYS A 94 19.02 -3.41 37.18
C LYS A 94 18.72 -1.95 36.83
N VAL A 95 17.75 -1.35 37.51
CA VAL A 95 17.32 0.04 37.28
C VAL A 95 18.37 1.01 37.83
N ARG A 96 18.76 1.97 37.01
CA ARG A 96 19.74 3.02 37.33
C ARG A 96 19.29 4.33 36.67
N PRO A 97 19.63 5.50 37.23
CA PRO A 97 19.19 6.78 36.69
C PRO A 97 19.70 6.96 35.26
N VAL A 98 18.79 7.24 34.33
CA VAL A 98 19.05 7.29 32.90
C VAL A 98 19.48 8.69 32.47
N LYS A 99 20.72 8.81 31.96
CA LYS A 99 21.24 10.04 31.33
C LYS A 99 21.18 9.99 29.81
N LYS A 100 21.16 8.78 29.24
CA LYS A 100 21.08 8.50 27.80
C LYS A 100 20.33 7.19 27.60
N VAL A 101 19.49 7.14 26.58
CA VAL A 101 18.70 5.96 26.22
C VAL A 101 19.14 5.49 24.84
N ALA A 102 19.44 4.19 24.71
CA ALA A 102 19.65 3.56 23.41
C ALA A 102 18.36 2.85 23.01
N LEU A 103 17.72 3.30 21.93
CA LEU A 103 16.55 2.65 21.36
C LEU A 103 17.00 1.69 20.25
N VAL A 104 16.80 0.39 20.44
CA VAL A 104 17.09 -0.63 19.43
C VAL A 104 15.77 -1.09 18.81
N VAL A 105 15.65 -0.90 17.50
CA VAL A 105 14.46 -1.27 16.74
C VAL A 105 14.75 -2.56 15.97
N VAL A 106 14.04 -3.62 16.31
CA VAL A 106 14.15 -4.91 15.61
C VAL A 106 13.05 -5.02 14.57
N THR A 107 13.44 -5.19 13.31
CA THR A 107 12.52 -5.34 12.17
C THR A 107 12.66 -6.72 11.52
N GLY A 108 11.74 -7.06 10.61
CA GLY A 108 11.77 -8.34 9.91
C GLY A 108 12.75 -8.32 8.74
N GLY A 109 13.60 -9.35 8.64
CA GLY A 109 14.63 -9.46 7.60
C GLY A 109 14.16 -9.93 6.21
N ARG A 110 12.86 -10.09 5.96
CA ARG A 110 12.33 -10.54 4.65
C ARG A 110 11.24 -9.60 4.12
N GLY A 111 11.23 -9.41 2.80
CA GLY A 111 10.15 -8.72 2.08
C GLY A 111 8.86 -9.56 1.98
N LEU A 112 7.72 -8.87 1.79
CA LEU A 112 6.35 -9.39 1.87
C LEU A 112 5.85 -9.65 3.31
N CYS A 113 6.13 -8.73 4.24
CA CYS A 113 5.62 -8.72 5.61
C CYS A 113 4.36 -7.85 5.80
N GLY A 114 3.73 -7.43 4.70
CA GLY A 114 2.63 -6.46 4.73
C GLY A 114 3.11 -5.11 5.29
N GLY A 115 2.39 -4.57 6.27
CA GLY A 115 2.71 -3.30 6.93
C GLY A 115 3.64 -3.40 8.14
N PHE A 116 4.18 -4.58 8.48
CA PHE A 116 4.89 -4.81 9.73
C PHE A 116 6.08 -3.87 9.96
N ASN A 117 7.01 -3.79 9.00
CA ASN A 117 8.20 -2.94 9.14
C ASN A 117 7.81 -1.45 9.25
N ASN A 118 6.82 -1.00 8.46
CA ASN A 118 6.34 0.37 8.52
C ASN A 118 5.67 0.70 9.86
N TYR A 119 4.92 -0.24 10.44
CA TYR A 119 4.31 -0.07 11.74
C TYR A 119 5.35 0.08 12.86
N ILE A 120 6.37 -0.79 12.87
CA ILE A 120 7.46 -0.74 13.85
C ILE A 120 8.26 0.56 13.74
N LEU A 121 8.57 1.01 12.53
CA LEU A 121 9.29 2.28 12.32
C LEU A 121 8.50 3.48 12.81
N LYS A 122 7.19 3.56 12.49
CA LYS A 122 6.31 4.63 12.98
C LYS A 122 6.24 4.67 14.50
N LYS A 123 6.17 3.50 15.14
CA LYS A 123 6.15 3.41 16.60
C LYS A 123 7.49 3.79 17.22
N ALA A 124 8.60 3.45 16.57
CA ALA A 124 9.92 3.89 16.99
C ALA A 124 10.07 5.41 16.90
N GLU A 125 9.62 6.03 15.81
CA GLU A 125 9.63 7.49 15.64
C GLU A 125 8.79 8.19 16.71
N ALA A 126 7.56 7.71 16.97
CA ALA A 126 6.71 8.24 18.04
C ALA A 126 7.39 8.14 19.42
N ARG A 127 8.09 7.03 19.69
CA ARG A 127 8.82 6.85 20.94
C ARG A 127 10.05 7.75 21.04
N ILE A 128 10.72 8.03 19.91
CA ILE A 128 11.82 8.99 19.86
C ILE A 128 11.31 10.40 20.18
N GLU A 129 10.16 10.80 19.63
CA GLU A 129 9.55 12.11 19.91
C GLU A 129 9.13 12.24 21.38
N GLU A 130 8.57 11.18 21.96
CA GLU A 130 8.25 11.12 23.38
C GLU A 130 9.50 11.24 24.27
N LEU A 131 10.59 10.55 23.92
CA LEU A 131 11.84 10.65 24.70
C LEU A 131 12.49 12.04 24.59
N LYS A 132 12.37 12.68 23.42
CA LYS A 132 12.83 14.06 23.21
C LYS A 132 12.03 15.07 24.03
N SER A 133 10.72 14.88 24.21
CA SER A 133 9.90 15.80 25.02
C SER A 133 10.26 15.77 26.50
N PHE A 134 10.75 14.62 27.00
CA PHE A 134 11.33 14.49 28.34
C PHE A 134 12.74 15.07 28.48
N GLY A 135 13.33 15.62 27.40
CA GLY A 135 14.64 16.26 27.42
C GLY A 135 15.82 15.29 27.51
N ILE A 136 15.64 14.04 27.07
CA ILE A 136 16.68 13.00 26.97
C ILE A 136 17.22 12.89 25.55
#